data_AF-A0A4V1SS43-F1
#
_entry.id   AF-A0A4V1SS43-F1
#
_cell.length_a   1.000
_cell.length_b   1.000
_cell.length_c   1.000
_cell.angle_alpha   90.00
_cell.angle_beta   90.00
_cell.angle_gamma   90.00
#
_symmetry.space_group_name_H-M   'P 1'
#
loop_
_entity.id
_entity.type
_entity.pdbx_description
1 polymer ?
#
loop_
_entity_poly.entity_id
_entity_poly.type
_entity_poly.pdbx_seq_one_letter_code
_entity_poly.pdbx_strand_id
1 'polypeptide(L)'
;MISLLLLFVAMPEQTPAPAPLGEAQLNYEFHCKSCHEPAQPGIPDISVLRKLSPGTIVRALETGKMKPMGATLTPDERRAIAAFITMDGRAG
;
A
#
# COMPACT_ATOMS: atom_id res chain seq x y z
N MET A 1 -11.04 -16.68 51.39
CA MET A 1 -10.34 -17.45 50.34
C MET A 1 -11.13 -17.32 49.04
N ILE A 2 -10.95 -16.23 48.30
CA ILE A 2 -11.60 -16.03 46.98
C ILE A 2 -10.45 -16.00 45.97
N SER A 3 -10.30 -17.11 45.26
CA SER A 3 -9.25 -17.31 44.27
C SER A 3 -9.61 -16.50 43.01
N LEU A 4 -8.82 -15.48 42.71
CA LEU A 4 -8.86 -14.78 41.43
C LEU A 4 -8.22 -15.68 40.36
N LEU A 5 -9.03 -16.39 39.58
CA LEU A 5 -8.53 -17.02 38.35
C LEU A 5 -8.37 -15.93 37.29
N LEU A 6 -7.12 -15.50 37.09
CA LEU A 6 -6.70 -14.73 35.93
C LEU A 6 -6.76 -15.64 34.69
N LEU A 7 -7.87 -15.58 33.95
CA LEU A 7 -7.95 -16.08 32.58
C LEU A 7 -7.10 -15.16 31.68
N PHE A 8 -5.83 -15.50 31.49
CA PHE A 8 -5.02 -14.95 30.40
C PHE A 8 -5.57 -15.49 29.08
N VAL A 9 -6.45 -14.73 28.44
CA VAL A 9 -6.82 -14.94 27.04
C VAL A 9 -5.61 -14.53 26.19
N ALA A 10 -4.94 -15.51 25.60
CA ALA A 10 -3.90 -15.26 24.61
C ALA A 10 -4.54 -14.64 23.35
N MET A 11 -4.33 -13.35 23.12
CA MET A 11 -4.64 -12.71 21.84
C MET A 11 -3.58 -13.15 20.84
N PRO A 12 -3.94 -13.74 19.69
CA PRO A 12 -2.96 -14.01 18.65
C PRO A 12 -2.39 -12.68 18.17
N GLU A 13 -1.06 -12.52 18.24
CA GLU A 13 -0.36 -11.45 17.55
C GLU A 13 -0.56 -11.66 16.04
N GLN A 14 -1.56 -10.99 15.48
CA GLN A 14 -1.79 -10.97 14.05
C GLN A 14 -0.64 -10.19 13.40
N THR A 15 0.40 -10.90 12.98
CA THR A 15 1.38 -10.34 12.06
C THR A 15 0.64 -9.85 10.82
N PRO A 16 0.74 -8.56 10.44
CA PRO A 16 0.10 -8.05 9.24
C PRO A 16 0.56 -8.90 8.04
N ALA A 17 -0.36 -9.67 7.49
CA ALA A 17 -0.11 -10.35 6.24
C ALA A 17 -0.04 -9.27 5.15
N PRO A 18 0.88 -9.39 4.17
CA PRO A 18 0.88 -8.49 3.03
C PRO A 18 -0.50 -8.52 2.38
N ALA A 19 -1.09 -7.34 2.19
CA ALA A 19 -2.42 -7.21 1.60
C ALA A 19 -2.50 -7.98 0.27
N PRO A 20 -3.56 -8.77 0.02
CA PRO A 20 -3.80 -9.43 -1.26
C PRO A 20 -3.64 -8.47 -2.44
N LEU A 21 -3.13 -8.96 -3.58
CA LEU A 21 -2.98 -8.14 -4.79
C LEU A 21 -4.29 -7.44 -5.22
N GLY A 22 -5.44 -8.08 -4.97
CA GLY A 22 -6.75 -7.46 -5.22
C GLY A 22 -7.00 -6.21 -4.38
N GLU A 23 -6.59 -6.19 -3.12
CA GLU A 23 -6.69 -5.00 -2.25
C GLU A 23 -5.72 -3.91 -2.72
N ALA A 24 -4.53 -4.28 -3.18
CA ALA A 24 -3.57 -3.34 -3.75
C ALA A 24 -4.10 -2.64 -5.01
N GLN A 25 -4.77 -3.38 -5.89
CA GLN A 25 -5.42 -2.82 -7.07
C GLN A 25 -6.53 -1.84 -6.69
N LEU A 26 -7.42 -2.23 -5.77
CA LEU A 26 -8.50 -1.35 -5.30
C LEU A 26 -7.95 -0.07 -4.66
N ASN A 27 -6.88 -0.18 -3.87
CA ASN A 27 -6.23 0.97 -3.28
C ASN A 27 -5.58 1.88 -4.34
N TYR A 28 -4.98 1.32 -5.39
CA TYR A 28 -4.50 2.13 -6.53
C TYR A 28 -5.66 2.83 -7.23
N GLU A 29 -6.76 2.13 -7.51
CA GLU A 29 -7.94 2.70 -8.18
C GLU A 29 -8.56 3.84 -7.37
N PHE A 30 -8.65 3.68 -6.05
CA PHE A 30 -9.28 4.65 -5.16
C PHE A 30 -8.37 5.86 -4.85
N HIS A 31 -7.08 5.63 -4.59
CA HIS A 31 -6.17 6.67 -4.13
C HIS A 31 -5.28 7.28 -5.21
N CYS A 32 -4.95 6.55 -6.28
CA CYS A 32 -3.87 6.94 -7.19
C CYS A 32 -4.35 7.25 -8.61
N LYS A 33 -5.32 6.47 -9.11
CA LYS A 33 -5.72 6.45 -10.52
C LYS A 33 -6.15 7.82 -11.05
N SER A 34 -6.90 8.60 -10.27
CA SER A 34 -7.44 9.91 -10.68
C SER A 34 -6.37 10.93 -11.06
N CYS A 35 -5.13 10.77 -10.60
CA CYS A 35 -4.01 11.67 -10.89
C CYS A 35 -2.99 11.06 -11.87
N HIS A 36 -2.88 9.73 -11.89
CA HIS A 36 -1.83 9.01 -12.60
C HIS A 36 -2.30 8.30 -13.87
N GLU A 37 -3.62 8.21 -14.13
CA GLU A 37 -4.17 7.46 -15.27
C GLU A 37 -5.56 7.99 -15.71
N PRO A 38 -5.64 8.84 -16.74
CA PRO A 38 -4.51 9.48 -17.42
C PRO A 38 -3.82 10.49 -16.51
N ALA A 39 -2.52 10.67 -16.71
CA ALA A 39 -1.73 11.59 -15.90
C ALA A 39 -2.22 13.05 -16.01
N GLN A 40 -2.38 13.71 -14.87
CA GLN A 40 -2.60 15.16 -14.84
C GLN A 40 -1.30 15.93 -15.18
N PRO A 41 -1.38 17.20 -15.62
CA PRO A 41 -0.20 18.00 -15.93
C PRO A 41 0.82 18.05 -14.79
N GLY A 42 2.08 17.70 -15.08
CA GLY A 42 3.16 17.69 -14.09
C GLY A 42 3.20 16.45 -13.19
N ILE A 43 2.27 15.50 -13.38
CA ILE A 43 2.25 14.21 -12.69
C ILE A 43 2.74 13.11 -13.65
N PRO A 44 3.60 12.17 -13.22
CA PRO A 44 4.01 11.05 -14.06
C PRO A 44 2.86 10.05 -14.27
N ASP A 45 2.69 9.58 -15.50
CA ASP A 45 1.72 8.53 -15.84
C ASP A 45 2.05 7.19 -15.19
N ILE A 46 1.04 6.34 -14.97
CA ILE A 46 1.25 4.99 -14.46
C ILE A 46 2.26 4.18 -15.30
N SER A 47 2.32 4.40 -16.62
CA SER A 47 3.31 3.74 -17.49
C SER A 47 4.76 4.15 -17.17
N VAL A 48 4.97 5.35 -16.60
CA VAL A 48 6.26 5.79 -16.07
C VAL A 48 6.51 5.16 -14.71
N LEU A 49 5.49 5.15 -13.83
CA LEU A 49 5.60 4.56 -12.49
C LEU A 49 5.93 3.06 -12.53
N ARG A 50 5.37 2.33 -13.50
CA ARG A 50 5.65 0.89 -13.76
C ARG A 50 7.13 0.58 -14.01
N LYS A 51 7.92 1.57 -14.42
CA LYS A 51 9.36 1.41 -14.70
C LYS A 51 10.24 1.67 -13.48
N LEU A 52 9.65 2.09 -12.36
CA LEU A 52 10.37 2.37 -11.13
C LEU A 52 10.51 1.10 -10.28
N SER A 53 11.45 1.11 -9.33
CA SER A 53 11.50 0.04 -8.32
C SER A 53 10.37 0.20 -7.29
N PRO A 54 9.85 -0.89 -6.69
CA PRO A 54 8.87 -0.80 -5.61
C PRO A 54 9.34 0.12 -4.47
N GLY A 55 10.62 0.05 -4.09
CA GLY A 55 11.21 0.90 -3.06
C GLY A 55 11.21 2.39 -3.42
N THR A 56 11.31 2.74 -4.71
CA THR A 56 11.17 4.14 -5.15
C THR A 56 9.74 4.64 -4.95
N ILE A 57 8.74 3.81 -5.25
CA ILE A 57 7.32 4.15 -5.04
C ILE A 57 7.04 4.32 -3.53
N VAL A 58 7.49 3.37 -2.70
CA VAL A 58 7.35 3.47 -1.23
C VAL A 58 8.00 4.76 -0.72
N ARG A 59 9.23 5.07 -1.12
CA ARG A 59 9.91 6.31 -0.70
C ARG A 59 9.15 7.57 -1.13
N ALA A 60 8.52 7.55 -2.30
CA ALA A 60 7.68 8.67 -2.73
C ALA A 60 6.45 8.88 -1.84
N LEU A 61 5.83 7.79 -1.36
CA LEU A 61 4.68 7.78 -0.45
C LEU A 61 5.06 8.09 1.00
N GLU A 62 6.28 7.78 1.44
CA GLU A 62 6.69 8.00 2.83
C GLU A 62 7.32 9.37 3.06
N THR A 63 8.24 9.78 2.17
CA THR A 63 9.08 10.97 2.37
C THR A 63 9.15 11.89 1.15
N GLY A 64 8.53 11.51 0.03
CA GLY A 64 8.61 12.25 -1.23
C GLY A 64 7.41 13.15 -1.51
N LYS A 65 7.25 13.54 -2.78
CA LYS A 65 6.17 14.41 -3.25
C LYS A 65 4.77 13.81 -3.04
N MET A 66 4.67 12.49 -2.89
CA MET A 66 3.41 11.77 -2.69
C MET A 66 3.11 11.49 -1.22
N LYS A 67 3.91 12.04 -0.30
CA LYS A 67 3.70 11.91 1.14
C LYS A 67 2.26 12.24 1.60
N PRO A 68 1.56 13.27 1.08
CA PRO A 68 0.17 13.54 1.45
C PRO A 68 -0.77 12.37 1.17
N MET A 69 -0.64 11.70 0.02
CA MET A 69 -1.44 10.51 -0.30
C MET A 69 -0.97 9.29 0.48
N GLY A 70 0.35 9.13 0.66
CA GLY A 70 0.89 8.05 1.48
C GLY A 70 0.43 8.12 2.94
N ALA A 71 0.18 9.31 3.48
CA ALA A 71 -0.30 9.49 4.85
C ALA A 71 -1.71 8.91 5.11
N THR A 72 -2.51 8.70 4.06
CA THR A 72 -3.83 8.05 4.18
C THR A 72 -3.76 6.52 4.12
N LEU A 73 -2.55 5.97 3.93
CA LEU A 73 -2.29 4.54 3.77
C LEU A 73 -1.45 4.03 4.93
N THR A 74 -1.73 2.81 5.37
CA THR A 74 -0.86 2.02 6.24
C THR A 74 0.46 1.67 5.54
N PRO A 75 1.52 1.32 6.29
CA PRO A 75 2.78 0.88 5.71
C PRO A 75 2.63 -0.34 4.79
N ASP A 76 1.74 -1.27 5.13
CA ASP A 76 1.47 -2.46 4.32
C ASP A 76 0.80 -2.11 2.99
N GLU A 77 -0.20 -1.23 3.01
CA GLU A 77 -0.86 -0.76 1.78
C GLU A 77 0.12 -0.03 0.85
N ARG A 78 1.04 0.78 1.38
CA ARG A 78 2.07 1.44 0.57
C ARG A 78 2.95 0.43 -0.16
N ARG A 79 3.36 -0.65 0.54
CA ARG A 79 4.15 -1.74 -0.05
C ARG A 79 3.36 -2.52 -1.09
N ALA A 80 2.11 -2.83 -0.79
CA ALA A 80 1.23 -3.58 -1.67
C ALA A 80 0.93 -2.81 -2.96
N ILE A 81 0.61 -1.51 -2.87
CA ILE A 81 0.41 -0.63 -4.02
C ILE A 81 1.70 -0.49 -4.84
N ALA A 82 2.86 -0.34 -4.18
CA ALA A 82 4.14 -0.27 -4.87
C ALA A 82 4.45 -1.57 -5.64
N ALA A 83 4.18 -2.73 -5.05
CA ALA A 83 4.28 -4.01 -5.74
C ALA A 83 3.30 -4.06 -6.93
N PHE A 84 2.03 -3.74 -6.73
CA PHE A 84 1.02 -3.70 -7.79
C PHE A 84 1.42 -2.80 -8.97
N ILE A 85 1.86 -1.56 -8.71
CA ILE A 85 2.27 -0.60 -9.74
C ILE A 85 3.46 -1.13 -10.55
N THR A 86 4.39 -1.86 -9.93
CA THR A 86 5.66 -2.25 -10.56
C THR A 86 5.67 -3.68 -11.08
N MET A 87 4.61 -4.46 -10.84
CA MET A 87 4.42 -5.74 -11.49
C MET A 87 4.11 -5.51 -12.98
N ASP A 88 5.00 -5.94 -13.87
CA ASP A 88 4.71 -5.96 -15.31
C ASP A 88 3.50 -6.87 -15.53
N GLY A 89 2.30 -6.31 -15.72
CA GLY A 89 1.09 -6.89 -16.35
C GLY A 89 0.82 -8.42 -16.28
N ARG A 90 1.32 -9.12 -15.27
CA ARG A 90 1.25 -10.59 -15.11
C ARG A 90 0.19 -11.01 -14.10
N ALA A 91 -0.61 -10.07 -13.62
CA ALA A 91 -1.97 -10.35 -13.20
C ALA A 91 -2.82 -10.16 -14.47
N GLY A 92 -3.08 -11.27 -15.16
CA GLY A 92 -3.98 -11.31 -16.30
C GLY A 92 -5.41 -10.96 -15.92
#